data_AF-A0A0B8WIT2-F1
#
_entry.id   AF-A0A0B8WIT2-F1
#
_cell.length_a   1.000
_cell.length_b   1.000
_cell.length_c   1.000
_cell.angle_alpha   90.00
_cell.angle_beta   90.00
_cell.angle_gamma   90.00
#
_symmetry.space_group_name_H-M   'P 1'
#
loop_
_entity.id
_entity.type
_entity.pdbx_description
1 polymer ?
#
loop_
_entity_poly.entity_id
_entity_poly.type
_entity_poly.pdbx_seq_one_letter_code
_entity_poly.pdbx_strand_id
1 'polypeptide(L)'
;MKSLIFISIVCWAGVVSAGVCKDSDQGVNPSVAGKVIYSLGDENCLGDSCYTQMIKEHDRCLDAQKLLEFSCEKDQVLEKAVTCAGDHVCRNGACVKK
;
A
#
# COMPACT_ATOMS: atom_id res chain seq x y z
N MET A 1 -18.69 51.89 -24.38
CA MET A 1 -17.73 51.25 -23.45
C MET A 1 -18.42 50.02 -22.85
N LYS A 2 -18.21 48.84 -23.42
CA LYS A 2 -18.72 47.56 -22.88
C LYS A 2 -17.51 46.72 -22.56
N SER A 3 -17.18 46.60 -21.29
CA SER A 3 -16.05 45.82 -20.80
C SER A 3 -16.46 44.34 -20.81
N LEU A 4 -15.86 43.56 -21.70
CA LEU A 4 -16.00 42.11 -21.76
C LEU A 4 -15.04 41.52 -20.73
N ILE A 5 -15.58 41.02 -19.62
CA ILE A 5 -14.83 40.30 -18.60
C ILE A 5 -14.61 38.88 -19.13
N PHE A 6 -13.38 38.57 -19.51
CA PHE A 6 -12.93 37.21 -19.77
C PHE A 6 -12.75 36.50 -18.42
N ILE A 7 -13.76 35.74 -17.99
CA ILE A 7 -13.61 34.82 -16.86
C ILE A 7 -12.88 33.59 -17.40
N SER A 8 -11.56 33.57 -17.22
CA SER A 8 -10.76 32.37 -17.43
C SER A 8 -11.11 31.37 -16.34
N ILE A 9 -11.94 30.38 -16.68
CA ILE A 9 -12.19 29.21 -15.83
C ILE A 9 -10.92 28.37 -15.88
N VAL A 10 -10.01 28.61 -14.93
CA VAL A 10 -8.90 27.70 -14.67
C VAL A 10 -9.51 26.47 -14.01
N CYS A 11 -9.83 25.47 -14.82
CA CYS A 11 -10.25 24.16 -14.34
C CYS A 11 -9.03 23.54 -13.63
N TRP A 12 -8.97 23.65 -12.31
CA TRP A 12 -7.98 22.93 -11.51
C TRP A 12 -8.30 21.45 -11.69
N ALA A 13 -7.41 20.73 -12.41
CA ALA A 13 -7.44 19.28 -12.39
C ALA A 13 -7.35 18.84 -10.92
N GLY A 14 -8.41 18.18 -10.46
CA GLY A 14 -8.53 17.71 -9.08
C GLY A 14 -7.27 16.97 -8.66
N VAL A 15 -6.80 17.29 -7.47
CA VAL A 15 -5.69 16.58 -6.82
C VAL A 15 -6.13 15.12 -6.69
N VAL A 16 -5.52 14.21 -7.47
CA VAL A 16 -5.59 12.78 -7.14
C VAL A 16 -4.86 12.65 -5.81
N SER A 17 -5.61 12.47 -4.73
CA SER A 17 -5.04 12.12 -3.43
C SER A 17 -4.34 10.78 -3.60
N ALA A 18 -3.01 10.80 -3.63
CA ALA A 18 -2.23 9.56 -3.64
C ALA A 18 -2.64 8.75 -2.40
N GLY A 19 -3.00 7.48 -2.60
CA GLY A 19 -3.23 6.56 -1.50
C GLY A 19 -2.03 6.57 -0.56
N VAL A 20 -2.22 6.40 0.75
CA VAL A 20 -1.10 6.24 1.68
C VAL A 20 -0.70 4.77 1.71
N CYS A 21 0.60 4.45 1.72
CA CYS A 21 1.09 3.10 1.98
C CYS A 21 2.28 3.15 2.95
N LYS A 22 2.20 2.39 4.04
CA LYS A 22 3.27 2.24 5.02
C LYS A 22 3.61 0.78 5.24
N ASP A 23 4.88 0.48 5.02
CA ASP A 23 5.52 -0.81 5.19
C ASP A 23 6.33 -0.82 6.51
N SER A 24 6.28 -1.93 7.25
CA SER A 24 6.95 -2.05 8.56
C SER A 24 8.41 -2.47 8.53
N ASP A 25 8.85 -3.02 7.41
CA ASP A 25 10.11 -3.75 7.23
C ASP A 25 10.87 -3.32 5.97
N GLN A 26 10.35 -2.29 5.31
CA GLN A 26 11.00 -1.41 4.35
C GLN A 26 11.28 -2.08 3.00
N GLY A 27 10.19 -2.40 2.29
CA GLY A 27 10.23 -3.00 0.98
C GLY A 27 10.11 -4.52 1.08
N VAL A 28 10.54 -5.21 0.03
CA VAL A 28 10.54 -6.68 0.03
C VAL A 28 11.69 -7.19 0.91
N ASN A 29 11.40 -7.54 2.15
CA ASN A 29 12.34 -7.99 3.17
C ASN A 29 11.94 -9.36 3.77
N PRO A 30 12.26 -10.46 3.08
CA PRO A 30 11.80 -11.79 3.48
C PRO A 30 12.39 -12.31 4.81
N SER A 31 13.32 -11.59 5.44
CA SER A 31 13.93 -11.99 6.72
C SER A 31 13.22 -11.41 7.94
N VAL A 32 12.28 -10.48 7.73
CA VAL A 32 11.52 -9.83 8.80
C VAL A 32 10.03 -10.10 8.55
N ALA A 33 9.27 -10.39 9.61
CA ALA A 33 7.83 -10.54 9.46
C ALA A 33 7.19 -9.16 9.38
N GLY A 34 6.69 -8.82 8.21
CA GLY A 34 6.19 -7.50 7.87
C GLY A 34 4.69 -7.34 7.90
N LYS A 35 4.28 -6.09 7.69
CA LYS A 35 2.91 -5.65 7.51
C LYS A 35 2.88 -4.37 6.68
N VAL A 36 1.85 -4.25 5.86
CA VAL A 36 1.52 -3.02 5.15
C VAL A 36 0.20 -2.46 5.69
N ILE A 37 0.18 -1.15 5.95
CA ILE A 37 -1.04 -0.38 6.21
C ILE A 37 -1.19 0.61 5.07
N TYR A 38 -2.29 0.53 4.33
CA TYR A 38 -2.50 1.39 3.17
C TYR A 38 -3.96 1.85 3.01
N SER A 39 -4.17 2.93 2.26
CA SER A 39 -5.48 3.38 1.80
C SER A 39 -5.49 3.44 0.28
N LEU A 40 -6.63 3.13 -0.33
CA LEU A 40 -6.78 3.26 -1.79
C LEU A 40 -7.03 4.70 -2.27
N GLY A 41 -7.11 5.67 -1.34
CA GLY A 41 -7.44 7.06 -1.65
C GLY A 41 -8.94 7.31 -1.83
N ASP A 42 -9.77 6.28 -1.71
CA ASP A 42 -11.23 6.40 -1.76
C ASP A 42 -11.74 7.06 -0.48
N GLU A 43 -12.30 8.26 -0.62
CA GLU A 43 -13.01 8.95 0.45
C GLU A 43 -14.40 8.32 0.59
N ASN A 44 -14.62 7.64 1.72
CA ASN A 44 -15.92 7.06 2.05
C ASN A 44 -16.70 8.05 2.91
N CYS A 45 -17.85 8.51 2.43
CA CYS A 45 -18.69 9.46 3.16
C CYS A 45 -19.99 8.80 3.65
N LEU A 46 -20.32 9.02 4.92
CA LEU A 46 -21.58 8.65 5.56
C LEU A 46 -22.27 9.94 6.03
N GLY A 47 -23.19 10.45 5.20
CA GLY A 47 -23.79 11.76 5.40
C GLY A 47 -22.76 12.87 5.22
N ASP A 48 -22.67 13.79 6.19
CA ASP A 48 -21.74 14.93 6.17
C ASP A 48 -20.32 14.58 6.69
N SER A 49 -20.08 13.32 7.08
CA SER A 49 -18.78 12.87 7.59
C SER A 49 -18.08 11.98 6.57
N CYS A 50 -16.85 12.32 6.24
CA CYS A 50 -16.01 11.53 5.35
C CYS A 50 -14.82 10.94 6.12
N TYR A 51 -14.42 9.72 5.75
CA TYR A 51 -13.30 9.02 6.34
C TYR A 51 -12.52 8.24 5.28
N THR A 52 -11.22 8.08 5.53
CA THR A 52 -10.36 7.22 4.71
C THR A 52 -10.34 5.82 5.29
N GLN A 53 -10.66 4.82 4.46
CA GLN A 53 -10.52 3.43 4.88
C GLN A 53 -9.05 3.00 4.82
N MET A 54 -8.57 2.41 5.91
CA MET A 54 -7.24 1.82 6.01
C MET A 54 -7.35 0.30 5.98
N ILE A 55 -6.56 -0.34 5.11
CA ILE A 55 -6.44 -1.78 4.97
C ILE A 55 -5.10 -2.21 5.59
N LYS A 56 -5.08 -3.38 6.21
CA LYS A 56 -3.88 -3.94 6.84
C LYS A 56 -3.63 -5.36 6.31
N GLU A 57 -2.51 -5.54 5.65
CA GLU A 57 -2.01 -6.84 5.20
C GLU A 57 -0.76 -7.24 5.99
N HIS A 58 -0.56 -8.55 6.15
CA HIS A 58 0.63 -9.09 6.82
C HIS A 58 1.27 -10.14 5.93
N ASP A 59 2.60 -10.21 6.03
CA ASP A 59 3.34 -11.27 5.37
C ASP A 59 2.94 -12.61 5.94
N ARG A 60 2.82 -13.59 5.06
CA ARG A 60 2.32 -14.91 5.43
C ARG A 60 2.95 -16.01 4.60
N CYS A 61 3.19 -17.14 5.25
CA CYS A 61 3.69 -18.32 4.56
C CYS A 61 2.57 -18.96 3.75
N LEU A 62 2.78 -19.11 2.44
CA LEU A 62 1.90 -19.87 1.56
C LEU A 62 2.17 -21.37 1.72
N ASP A 63 3.44 -21.73 1.93
CA ASP A 63 3.90 -23.06 2.26
C ASP A 63 5.22 -22.99 3.04
N ALA A 64 5.88 -24.13 3.29
CA ALA A 64 7.13 -24.19 4.06
C ALA A 64 8.33 -23.48 3.39
N GLN A 65 8.25 -23.14 2.11
CA GLN A 65 9.33 -22.53 1.34
C GLN A 65 8.91 -21.22 0.66
N LYS A 66 7.63 -20.88 0.61
CA LYS A 66 7.13 -19.66 -0.02
C LYS A 66 6.51 -18.70 1.00
N LEU A 67 7.03 -17.48 1.01
CA LEU A 67 6.50 -16.32 1.69
C LEU A 67 5.68 -15.48 0.71
N LEU A 68 4.48 -15.06 1.10
CA LEU A 68 3.79 -13.95 0.45
C LEU A 68 4.14 -12.67 1.22
N GLU A 69 4.88 -11.80 0.55
CA GLU A 69 5.35 -10.51 1.03
C GLU A 69 4.38 -9.40 0.59
N PHE A 70 4.06 -8.49 1.51
CA PHE A 70 3.44 -7.21 1.20
C PHE A 70 4.46 -6.09 1.39
N SER A 71 4.54 -5.19 0.41
CA SER A 71 5.44 -4.04 0.48
C SER A 71 4.80 -2.79 -0.11
N CYS A 72 5.42 -1.62 0.11
CA CYS A 72 4.99 -0.36 -0.51
C CYS A 72 6.00 0.12 -1.56
N GLU A 73 5.51 0.41 -2.77
CA GLU A 73 6.28 1.11 -3.80
C GLU A 73 5.47 2.31 -4.32
N LYS A 74 6.04 3.52 -4.24
CA LYS A 74 5.39 4.77 -4.67
C LYS A 74 3.95 4.92 -4.13
N ASP A 75 3.81 4.67 -2.84
CA ASP A 75 2.53 4.72 -2.11
C ASP A 75 1.45 3.71 -2.55
N GLN A 76 1.83 2.71 -3.34
CA GLN A 76 0.96 1.59 -3.71
C GLN A 76 1.39 0.32 -2.99
N VAL A 77 0.41 -0.46 -2.52
CA VAL A 77 0.66 -1.80 -1.99
C VAL A 77 1.04 -2.72 -3.14
N LEU A 78 2.06 -3.54 -2.91
CA LEU A 78 2.47 -4.62 -3.79
C LEU A 78 2.47 -5.92 -3.01
N GLU A 79 2.04 -6.99 -3.66
CA GLU A 79 2.19 -8.36 -3.16
C GLU A 79 3.20 -9.13 -4.01
N LYS A 80 4.05 -9.93 -3.37
CA LYS A 80 5.06 -10.74 -4.06
C LYS A 80 5.29 -12.07 -3.36
N ALA A 81 5.24 -13.17 -4.12
CA ALA A 81 5.68 -14.46 -3.62
C ALA A 81 7.22 -14.53 -3.67
N VAL A 82 7.85 -14.80 -2.54
CA VAL A 82 9.29 -14.98 -2.36
C VAL A 82 9.57 -16.41 -1.93
N THR A 83 10.51 -17.07 -2.62
CA THR A 83 11.01 -18.40 -2.21
C THR A 83 12.14 -18.21 -1.20
N CYS A 84 12.02 -18.82 -0.02
CA CYS A 84 13.08 -18.84 0.97
C CYS A 84 14.32 -19.57 0.45
N ALA A 85 15.50 -19.17 0.92
CA ALA A 85 16.74 -19.87 0.61
C ALA A 85 16.67 -21.34 1.08
N GLY A 86 17.44 -22.24 0.45
CA GLY A 86 17.33 -23.68 0.69
C GLY A 86 17.60 -24.12 2.13
N ASP A 87 18.36 -23.34 2.91
CA ASP A 87 18.63 -23.55 4.33
C ASP A 87 17.64 -22.81 5.26
N HIS A 88 16.63 -22.14 4.70
CA HIS A 88 15.57 -21.43 5.41
C HIS A 88 14.21 -22.13 5.23
N VAL A 89 13.29 -21.84 6.13
CA VAL A 89 11.89 -22.27 6.11
C VAL A 89 11.02 -21.05 6.35
N CYS A 90 9.91 -20.92 5.63
CA CYS A 90 8.96 -19.87 5.95
C CYS A 90 8.26 -20.22 7.27
N ARG A 91 8.34 -19.32 8.25
CA ARG A 91 7.65 -19.45 9.53
C ARG A 91 7.21 -18.07 10.02
N ASN A 92 5.94 -17.95 10.40
CA ASN A 92 5.36 -16.73 10.97
C ASN A 92 5.58 -15.46 10.11
N GLY A 93 5.45 -15.59 8.79
CA GLY A 93 5.58 -14.44 7.87
C GLY A 93 7.03 -14.03 7.60
N ALA A 94 8.02 -14.87 7.88
CA ALA A 94 9.41 -14.62 7.52
C ALA A 94 10.14 -15.91 7.11
N CYS A 95 11.14 -15.79 6.25
CA CYS A 95 12.12 -16.82 5.97
C CYS A 95 13.15 -16.86 7.12
N VAL A 96 13.10 -17.93 7.91
CA VAL A 96 14.01 -18.16 9.04
C VAL A 96 14.89 -19.36 8.77
N LYS A 97 16.12 -19.36 9.28
CA LYS A 97 17.02 -20.51 9.16
C LYS A 97 16.39 -21.75 9.82
N LYS A 98 16.53 -22.91 9.18
CA LYS A 98 16.07 -24.21 9.70
C LYS A 98 16.75 -24.57 11.02
#